data_AF-X1D2L6-F1
#
_entry.id   AF-X1D2L6-F1
#
_cell.length_a   1.000
_cell.length_b   1.000
_cell.length_c   1.000
_cell.angle_alpha   90.00
_cell.angle_beta   90.00
_cell.angle_gamma   90.00
#
_symmetry.space_group_name_H-M   'P 1'
#
loop_
_entity.id
_entity.type
_entity.pdbx_description
1 polymer ?
#
loop_
_entity_poly.entity_id
_entity_poly.type
_entity_poly.pdbx_seq_one_letter_code
_entity_poly.pdbx_strand_id
1 'polypeptide(L)'
;MKAGEKERIIEQSNMFHILNFSYNGLIGVSTLSYASDTLGLTQASEKTAKGFFNSGANLSGILSVVGKINPKKAAEMKASWAEAFNQETGTPGGVAVIEGGTTFTPSQVNPKDGQMLESRTFNVIDICRFFGVSPVKVFDLSQSVYNNIESQNLAFLTDTINPLIHKLENEFNRKLFRPSERSSLRLRYDTNELLR
;
A
#
# COMPACT_ATOMS: atom_id res chain seq x y z
N MET A 1 13.09 -2.49 28.31
CA MET A 1 12.51 -1.41 29.12
C MET A 1 13.64 -0.80 29.94
N LYS A 2 14.00 0.47 29.72
CA LYS A 2 15.03 1.14 30.51
C LYS A 2 14.38 1.65 31.81
N ALA A 3 14.95 1.27 32.94
CA ALA A 3 14.57 1.76 34.25
C ALA A 3 14.93 3.25 34.37
N GLY A 4 13.97 4.12 34.68
CA GLY A 4 14.26 5.49 35.16
C GLY A 4 13.34 6.62 34.69
N GLU A 5 12.43 6.42 33.73
CA GLU A 5 11.48 7.48 33.38
C GLU A 5 10.31 7.50 34.36
N LYS A 6 10.24 8.55 35.20
CA LYS A 6 9.05 8.84 35.99
C LYS A 6 7.89 9.05 35.02
N GLU A 7 6.89 8.18 35.04
CA GLU A 7 5.67 8.34 34.24
C GLU A 7 5.00 9.68 34.61
N ARG A 8 5.00 10.61 33.66
CA ARG A 8 4.33 11.91 33.80
C ARG A 8 2.86 11.73 33.45
N ILE A 9 2.00 11.71 34.45
CA ILE A 9 0.55 11.70 34.25
C ILE A 9 0.13 13.11 33.80
N ILE A 10 -0.48 13.21 32.62
CA ILE A 10 -1.01 14.45 32.07
C ILE A 10 -2.54 14.33 32.04
N GLU A 11 -3.24 15.30 32.61
CA GLU A 11 -4.70 15.34 32.55
C GLU A 11 -5.18 15.53 31.10
N GLN A 12 -6.33 14.94 30.77
CA GLN A 12 -6.92 15.03 29.43
C GLN A 12 -7.20 16.48 28.98
N SER A 13 -7.45 17.38 29.94
CA SER A 13 -7.62 18.82 29.74
C SER A 13 -6.35 19.49 29.19
N ASN A 14 -5.17 18.98 29.53
CA ASN A 14 -3.86 19.54 29.22
C ASN A 14 -3.18 18.88 28.00
N MET A 15 -3.91 18.07 27.23
CA MET A 15 -3.40 17.37 26.06
C MET A 15 -4.43 17.43 24.94
N PHE A 16 -4.06 17.86 23.74
CA PHE A 16 -4.93 17.71 22.56
C PHE A 16 -4.92 16.25 22.10
N HIS A 17 -6.11 15.68 21.94
CA HIS A 17 -6.28 14.32 21.47
C HIS A 17 -7.17 14.31 20.24
N ILE A 18 -6.54 14.14 19.08
CA ILE A 18 -7.24 14.12 17.80
C ILE A 18 -7.45 12.66 17.41
N LEU A 19 -8.71 12.24 17.44
CA LEU A 19 -9.12 10.90 17.08
C LEU A 19 -9.51 10.86 15.60
N ASN A 20 -9.09 9.80 14.91
CA ASN A 20 -9.69 9.47 13.62
C ASN A 20 -10.95 8.63 13.86
N PHE A 21 -11.07 7.46 13.22
CA PHE A 21 -12.14 6.52 13.54
C PHE A 21 -11.87 5.81 14.87
N SER A 22 -12.91 5.57 15.68
CA SER A 22 -12.78 4.88 16.97
C SER A 22 -14.04 4.07 17.26
N TYR A 23 -13.88 2.82 17.74
CA TYR A 23 -15.00 1.97 18.15
C TYR A 23 -15.52 2.29 19.55
N ASN A 24 -14.68 2.86 20.42
CA ASN A 24 -14.99 3.13 21.82
C ASN A 24 -14.97 4.63 22.18
N GLY A 25 -14.60 5.49 21.23
CA GLY A 25 -14.48 6.93 21.44
C GLY A 25 -13.27 7.37 22.29
N LEU A 26 -12.41 6.43 22.70
CA LEU A 26 -11.25 6.68 23.55
C LEU A 26 -9.93 6.51 22.82
N ILE A 27 -9.83 5.56 21.89
CA ILE A 27 -8.60 5.29 21.14
C ILE A 27 -8.91 5.29 19.64
N GLY A 28 -8.16 6.10 18.90
CA GLY A 28 -8.26 6.15 17.44
C GLY A 28 -7.64 4.89 16.83
N VAL A 29 -8.32 4.32 15.83
CA VAL A 29 -7.77 3.28 14.99
C VAL A 29 -6.89 3.93 13.94
N SER A 30 -5.63 3.50 13.85
CA SER A 30 -4.74 3.93 12.79
C SER A 30 -5.26 3.43 11.44
N THR A 31 -5.33 4.32 10.45
CA THR A 31 -5.71 3.95 9.08
C THR A 31 -4.80 2.85 8.51
N LEU A 32 -3.51 2.85 8.88
CA LEU A 32 -2.57 1.80 8.46
C LEU A 32 -2.88 0.44 9.08
N SER A 33 -3.27 0.43 10.36
CA SER A 33 -3.67 -0.80 11.04
C SER A 33 -5.00 -1.32 10.50
N TYR A 34 -5.91 -0.42 10.12
CA TYR A 34 -7.19 -0.79 9.49
C TYR A 34 -7.00 -1.30 8.06
N ALA A 35 -6.04 -0.75 7.31
CA ALA A 35 -5.72 -1.13 5.94
C ALA A 35 -4.66 -2.24 5.85
N SER A 36 -4.28 -2.90 6.95
CA SER A 36 -3.14 -3.82 7.00
C SER A 36 -3.24 -4.95 5.98
N ASP A 37 -4.44 -5.52 5.83
CA ASP A 37 -4.67 -6.67 4.96
C ASP A 37 -4.57 -6.26 3.49
N THR A 38 -5.18 -5.12 3.13
CA THR A 38 -5.09 -4.57 1.77
C THR A 38 -3.66 -4.17 1.42
N LEU A 39 -2.94 -3.51 2.33
CA LEU A 39 -1.54 -3.17 2.13
C LEU A 39 -0.66 -4.42 1.98
N GLY A 40 -0.94 -5.47 2.76
CA GLY A 40 -0.29 -6.77 2.64
C GLY A 40 -0.55 -7.42 1.27
N LEU A 41 -1.79 -7.36 0.77
CA LEU A 41 -2.15 -7.86 -0.55
C LEU A 41 -1.45 -7.07 -1.67
N THR A 42 -1.42 -5.74 -1.58
CA THR A 42 -0.69 -4.88 -2.53
C THR A 42 0.80 -5.22 -2.54
N GLN A 43 1.42 -5.39 -1.36
CA GLN A 43 2.83 -5.77 -1.24
C GLN A 43 3.11 -7.14 -1.85
N ALA A 44 2.23 -8.12 -1.63
CA ALA A 44 2.35 -9.45 -2.22
C ALA A 44 2.21 -9.42 -3.76
N SER A 45 1.28 -8.60 -4.27
CA SER A 45 1.09 -8.38 -5.71
C SER A 45 2.34 -7.75 -6.35
N GLU A 46 2.88 -6.67 -5.78
CA GLU A 46 4.12 -6.04 -6.28
C GLU A 46 5.32 -7.00 -6.19
N LYS A 47 5.42 -7.81 -5.13
CA LYS A 47 6.47 -8.83 -5.01
C LYS A 47 6.37 -9.89 -6.09
N THR A 48 5.15 -10.30 -6.42
CA THR A 48 4.87 -11.27 -7.49
C THR A 48 5.23 -10.68 -8.85
N ALA A 49 4.84 -9.43 -9.10
CA ALA A 49 5.20 -8.69 -10.31
C ALA A 49 6.71 -8.53 -10.46
N LYS A 50 7.41 -8.12 -9.39
CA LYS A 50 8.86 -8.03 -9.36
C LYS A 50 9.52 -9.38 -9.65
N GLY A 51 9.02 -10.46 -9.03
CA GLY A 51 9.53 -11.82 -9.28
C GLY A 51 9.37 -12.23 -10.74
N PHE A 52 8.18 -11.98 -11.33
CA PHE A 52 7.87 -12.28 -12.73
C PHE A 52 8.74 -11.50 -13.73
N PHE A 53 8.94 -10.21 -13.49
CA PHE A 53 9.78 -9.39 -14.37
C PHE A 53 11.28 -9.67 -14.20
N ASN A 54 11.75 -9.87 -12.95
CA ASN A 54 13.16 -10.24 -12.70
C ASN A 54 13.52 -11.62 -13.23
N SER A 55 12.55 -12.53 -13.34
CA SER A 55 12.75 -13.81 -14.02
C SER A 55 12.61 -13.69 -15.54
N GLY A 56 12.49 -12.50 -16.11
CA GLY A 56 12.39 -12.28 -17.55
C GLY A 56 11.14 -12.83 -18.21
N ALA A 57 10.02 -12.88 -17.46
CA ALA A 57 8.82 -13.61 -17.86
C ALA A 57 9.10 -15.09 -18.20
N ASN A 58 10.23 -15.64 -17.74
CA ASN A 58 10.54 -17.05 -17.94
C ASN A 58 9.52 -17.89 -17.17
N LEU A 59 9.07 -18.94 -17.84
CA LEU A 59 8.07 -19.88 -17.38
C LEU A 59 8.50 -20.50 -16.06
N SER A 60 7.71 -20.27 -15.01
CA SER A 60 7.70 -21.20 -13.87
C SER A 60 7.22 -22.55 -14.40
N GLY A 61 7.78 -23.66 -13.95
CA GLY A 61 7.46 -24.95 -14.52
C GLY A 61 7.93 -26.09 -13.66
N ILE A 62 7.44 -27.29 -13.98
CA ILE A 62 7.79 -28.50 -13.26
C ILE A 62 8.89 -29.20 -14.04
N LEU A 63 10.03 -29.39 -13.39
CA LEU A 63 11.11 -30.23 -13.91
C LEU A 63 10.85 -31.69 -13.49
N SER A 64 10.41 -32.51 -14.43
CA SER A 64 10.11 -33.93 -14.19
C SER A 64 11.29 -34.78 -14.61
N VAL A 65 11.90 -35.50 -13.66
CA VAL A 65 13.03 -36.42 -13.91
C VAL A 65 12.53 -37.85 -13.88
N VAL A 66 12.77 -38.61 -14.94
CA VAL A 66 12.42 -40.04 -14.99
C VAL A 66 13.49 -40.86 -14.25
N GLY A 67 13.23 -41.20 -12.99
CA GLY A 67 14.10 -42.06 -12.17
C GLY A 67 14.21 -41.63 -10.70
N LYS A 68 14.97 -42.37 -9.88
CA LYS A 68 15.28 -41.97 -8.49
C LYS A 68 16.38 -40.91 -8.50
N ILE A 69 16.06 -39.70 -8.03
CA ILE A 69 17.04 -38.62 -7.86
C ILE A 69 17.61 -38.63 -6.44
N ASN A 70 18.92 -38.39 -6.31
CA ASN A 70 19.54 -38.10 -5.02
C ASN A 70 19.25 -36.62 -4.66
N PRO A 71 18.84 -36.27 -3.43
CA PRO A 71 18.61 -34.89 -3.01
C PRO A 71 19.76 -33.92 -3.34
N LYS A 72 21.02 -34.40 -3.32
CA LYS A 72 22.18 -33.58 -3.70
C LYS A 72 22.17 -33.20 -5.20
N LYS A 73 21.89 -34.16 -6.09
CA LYS A 73 21.77 -33.91 -7.54
C LYS A 73 20.58 -33.00 -7.86
N ALA A 74 19.47 -33.15 -7.15
CA ALA A 74 18.30 -32.29 -7.33
C ALA A 74 18.60 -30.81 -7.01
N ALA A 75 19.40 -30.57 -5.96
CA ALA A 75 19.83 -29.22 -5.59
C ALA A 75 20.78 -28.63 -6.63
N GLU A 76 21.73 -29.41 -7.15
CA GLU A 76 22.67 -29.00 -8.20
C GLU A 76 21.93 -28.66 -9.51
N MET A 77 20.97 -29.49 -9.94
CA MET A 77 20.15 -29.20 -11.12
C MET A 77 19.31 -27.93 -10.96
N LYS A 78 18.72 -27.71 -9.77
CA LYS A 78 17.96 -26.50 -9.48
C LYS A 78 18.84 -25.25 -9.50
N ALA A 79 20.06 -25.35 -8.96
CA ALA A 79 21.03 -24.25 -8.95
C ALA A 79 21.48 -23.89 -10.38
N SER A 80 21.83 -24.89 -11.19
CA SER A 80 22.21 -24.68 -12.59
C SER A 80 21.07 -24.09 -13.42
N TRP A 81 19.83 -24.53 -13.19
CA TRP A 81 18.64 -23.94 -13.81
C TRP A 81 18.46 -22.48 -13.37
N ALA A 82 18.53 -22.20 -12.08
CA ALA A 82 18.39 -20.83 -11.56
C ALA A 82 19.47 -19.88 -12.10
N GLU A 83 20.71 -20.37 -12.27
CA GLU A 83 21.82 -19.60 -12.85
C GLU A 83 21.61 -19.33 -14.34
N ALA A 84 21.18 -20.35 -15.11
CA ALA A 84 20.92 -20.20 -16.55
C ALA A 84 19.79 -19.21 -16.86
N PHE A 85 18.75 -19.15 -16.02
CA PHE A 85 17.58 -18.29 -16.18
C PHE A 85 17.65 -16.98 -15.37
N ASN A 86 18.76 -16.69 -14.70
CA ASN A 86 18.96 -15.41 -14.02
C ASN A 86 19.22 -14.31 -15.06
N GLN A 87 18.52 -13.17 -14.97
CA GLN A 87 18.70 -12.04 -15.89
C GLN A 87 19.94 -11.19 -15.62
N GLU A 88 20.49 -11.20 -14.40
CA GLU A 88 21.69 -10.40 -14.05
C GLU A 88 23.00 -11.10 -14.40
N THR A 89 23.04 -12.43 -14.30
CA THR A 89 24.26 -13.24 -14.51
C THR A 89 24.14 -14.26 -15.64
N GLY A 90 22.92 -14.59 -16.08
CA GLY A 90 22.64 -15.59 -17.09
C GLY A 90 22.51 -15.02 -18.50
N THR A 91 22.46 -15.90 -19.50
CA THR A 91 22.29 -15.52 -20.90
C THR A 91 20.82 -15.16 -21.16
N PRO A 92 20.50 -14.05 -21.88
CA PRO A 92 19.14 -13.79 -22.32
C PRO A 92 18.61 -14.97 -23.14
N GLY A 93 17.54 -15.62 -22.68
CA GLY A 93 17.01 -16.86 -23.28
C GLY A 93 17.63 -18.16 -22.75
N GLY A 94 18.31 -18.10 -21.59
CA GLY A 94 18.88 -19.19 -20.78
C GLY A 94 18.68 -20.62 -21.32
N VAL A 95 19.70 -21.16 -21.97
CA VAL A 95 19.70 -22.57 -22.36
C VAL A 95 20.15 -23.39 -21.16
N ALA A 96 19.21 -24.00 -20.44
CA ALA A 96 19.54 -24.97 -19.40
C ALA A 96 19.80 -26.35 -20.03
N VAL A 97 21.00 -26.88 -19.80
CA VAL A 97 21.35 -28.26 -20.17
C VAL A 97 20.87 -29.17 -19.04
N ILE A 98 20.03 -30.15 -19.38
CA ILE A 98 19.44 -31.06 -18.40
C ILE A 98 19.88 -32.50 -18.70
N GLU A 99 20.18 -33.30 -17.66
CA GLU A 99 20.53 -34.72 -17.81
C GLU A 99 19.41 -35.49 -18.54
N GLY A 100 19.81 -36.49 -19.33
CA GLY A 100 18.90 -37.30 -20.15
C GLY A 100 17.76 -37.93 -19.35
N GLY A 101 16.53 -37.81 -19.85
CA GLY A 101 15.31 -38.27 -19.17
C GLY A 101 14.58 -37.20 -18.35
N THR A 102 14.98 -35.94 -18.46
CA THR A 102 14.30 -34.82 -17.81
C THR A 102 13.39 -34.06 -18.78
N THR A 103 12.15 -33.81 -18.38
CA THR A 103 11.18 -33.03 -19.16
C THR A 103 10.78 -31.78 -18.39
N PHE A 104 10.87 -30.61 -19.02
CA PHE A 104 10.36 -29.36 -18.48
C PHE A 104 8.91 -29.16 -18.95
N THR A 105 7.97 -29.10 -18.01
CA THR A 105 6.59 -28.71 -18.30
C THR A 105 6.41 -27.25 -17.90
N PRO A 106 6.28 -26.32 -18.87
CA PRO A 106 6.04 -24.92 -18.55
C PRO A 106 4.66 -24.74 -17.91
N SER A 107 4.60 -24.02 -16.79
CA SER A 107 3.39 -23.43 -16.25
C SER A 107 3.25 -22.03 -16.84
N GLN A 108 2.44 -21.93 -17.90
CA GLN A 108 2.15 -20.63 -18.52
C GLN A 108 1.21 -19.84 -17.63
N VAL A 109 1.76 -18.94 -16.82
CA VAL A 109 1.01 -17.80 -16.29
C VAL A 109 1.25 -16.65 -17.26
N ASN A 110 0.32 -16.46 -18.19
CA ASN A 110 0.34 -15.30 -19.06
C ASN A 110 0.00 -14.06 -18.21
N PRO A 111 0.84 -13.02 -18.16
CA PRO A 111 0.58 -11.81 -17.37
C PRO A 111 -0.68 -11.06 -17.83
N LYS A 112 -1.13 -11.28 -19.08
CA LYS A 112 -2.42 -10.78 -19.58
C LYS A 112 -3.60 -11.52 -18.95
N ASP A 113 -3.48 -12.82 -18.78
CA ASP A 113 -4.53 -13.66 -18.16
C ASP A 113 -4.54 -13.49 -16.64
N GLY A 114 -3.38 -13.16 -16.05
CA GLY A 114 -3.24 -12.84 -14.63
C GLY A 114 -3.62 -11.42 -14.23
N GLN A 115 -4.08 -10.57 -15.16
CA GLN A 115 -4.51 -9.19 -14.91
C GLN A 115 -3.52 -8.39 -14.04
N MET A 116 -2.22 -8.58 -14.27
CA MET A 116 -1.19 -8.07 -13.36
C MET A 116 -1.08 -6.54 -13.42
N LEU A 117 -1.39 -5.92 -14.57
CA LEU A 117 -1.44 -4.47 -14.68
C LEU A 117 -2.69 -3.89 -13.99
N GLU A 118 -3.85 -4.50 -14.23
CA GLU A 118 -5.14 -4.05 -13.68
C GLU A 118 -5.17 -4.16 -12.15
N SER A 119 -4.62 -5.24 -11.59
CA SER A 119 -4.48 -5.40 -10.14
C SER A 119 -3.58 -4.33 -9.51
N ARG A 120 -2.52 -3.89 -10.19
CA ARG A 120 -1.65 -2.80 -9.72
C ARG A 120 -2.36 -1.45 -9.77
N THR A 121 -3.10 -1.17 -10.84
CA THR A 121 -3.94 0.03 -10.91
C THR A 121 -5.01 0.02 -9.81
N PHE A 122 -5.66 -1.12 -9.58
CA PHE A 122 -6.68 -1.25 -8.55
C PHE A 122 -6.11 -1.09 -7.12
N ASN A 123 -4.90 -1.59 -6.86
CA ASN A 123 -4.20 -1.40 -5.58
C ASN A 123 -4.03 0.09 -5.23
N VAL A 124 -3.70 0.94 -6.22
CA VAL A 124 -3.57 2.40 -6.00
C VAL A 124 -4.91 2.98 -5.55
N ILE A 125 -6.00 2.61 -6.22
CA ILE A 125 -7.35 3.06 -5.90
C ILE A 125 -7.78 2.61 -4.50
N ASP A 126 -7.48 1.36 -4.12
CA ASP A 126 -7.80 0.84 -2.80
C ASP A 126 -7.07 1.58 -1.68
N ILE A 127 -5.79 1.90 -1.87
CA ILE A 127 -5.05 2.74 -0.91
C ILE A 127 -5.69 4.12 -0.81
N CYS A 128 -6.03 4.74 -1.95
CA CYS A 128 -6.69 6.06 -1.99
C CYS A 128 -8.01 6.07 -1.20
N ARG A 129 -8.80 5.00 -1.27
CA ARG A 129 -10.07 4.85 -0.53
C ARG A 129 -9.88 4.93 0.98
N PHE A 130 -8.85 4.30 1.54
CA PHE A 130 -8.59 4.35 2.99
C PHE A 130 -8.21 5.74 3.50
N PHE A 131 -7.51 6.52 2.68
CA PHE A 131 -7.14 7.90 3.02
C PHE A 131 -8.20 8.93 2.63
N GLY A 132 -9.26 8.52 1.93
CA GLY A 132 -10.29 9.41 1.41
C GLY A 132 -9.74 10.41 0.39
N VAL A 133 -8.67 10.07 -0.33
CA VAL A 133 -8.03 10.92 -1.33
C VAL A 133 -8.51 10.50 -2.72
N SER A 134 -8.80 11.46 -3.60
CA SER A 134 -9.15 11.16 -4.98
C SER A 134 -7.94 10.59 -5.75
N PRO A 135 -8.09 9.53 -6.58
CA PRO A 135 -6.99 8.97 -7.37
C PRO A 135 -6.27 9.98 -8.27
N VAL A 136 -7.00 10.99 -8.76
CA VAL A 136 -6.42 12.06 -9.59
C VAL A 136 -5.37 12.87 -8.82
N LYS A 137 -5.51 13.00 -7.51
CA LYS A 137 -4.50 13.65 -6.64
C LYS A 137 -3.28 12.79 -6.39
N VAL A 138 -3.36 11.49 -6.65
CA VAL A 138 -2.26 10.52 -6.61
C VAL A 138 -1.67 10.30 -8.00
N PHE A 139 -1.97 11.20 -8.95
CA PHE A 139 -1.51 11.16 -10.33
C PHE A 139 -2.04 9.97 -11.15
N ASP A 140 -3.12 9.33 -10.69
CA ASP A 140 -3.85 8.37 -11.49
C ASP A 140 -4.97 9.08 -12.27
N LEU A 141 -4.71 9.33 -13.55
CA LEU A 141 -5.61 10.02 -14.48
C LEU A 141 -6.54 9.07 -15.24
N SER A 142 -6.48 7.76 -14.96
CA SER A 142 -7.22 6.73 -15.70
C SER A 142 -8.74 6.91 -15.67
N GLN A 143 -9.27 7.54 -14.63
CA GLN A 143 -10.70 7.80 -14.40
C GLN A 143 -10.98 9.28 -14.09
N SER A 144 -10.21 10.21 -14.68
CA SER A 144 -10.42 11.64 -14.46
C SER A 144 -11.75 12.12 -15.07
N VAL A 145 -12.82 12.14 -14.26
CA VAL A 145 -14.16 12.63 -14.66
C VAL A 145 -14.20 14.16 -14.76
N TYR A 146 -13.38 14.85 -13.97
CA TYR A 146 -13.37 16.30 -13.91
C TYR A 146 -12.33 16.87 -14.87
N ASN A 147 -12.76 17.47 -15.97
CA ASN A 147 -11.85 18.15 -16.90
C ASN A 147 -11.35 19.52 -16.35
N ASN A 148 -11.99 20.05 -15.30
CA ASN A 148 -11.58 21.29 -14.64
C ASN A 148 -10.82 21.02 -13.33
N ILE A 149 -9.59 21.55 -13.24
CA ILE A 149 -8.70 21.49 -12.07
C ILE A 149 -9.36 22.14 -10.85
N GLU A 150 -10.10 23.24 -11.03
CA GLU A 150 -10.75 23.96 -9.92
C GLU A 150 -11.81 23.09 -9.25
N SER A 151 -12.64 22.39 -10.04
CA SER A 151 -13.66 21.48 -9.52
C SER A 151 -13.03 20.30 -8.77
N GLN A 152 -11.87 19.80 -9.22
CA GLN A 152 -11.12 18.76 -8.51
C GLN A 152 -10.53 19.26 -7.19
N ASN A 153 -10.01 20.49 -7.15
CA ASN A 153 -9.48 21.10 -5.94
C ASN A 153 -10.59 21.30 -4.90
N LEU A 154 -11.75 21.80 -5.34
CA LEU A 154 -12.91 21.99 -4.48
C LEU A 154 -13.43 20.65 -3.91
N ALA A 155 -13.54 19.61 -4.75
CA ALA A 155 -13.94 18.28 -4.31
C ALA A 155 -12.96 17.72 -3.26
N PHE A 156 -11.65 17.80 -3.51
CA PHE A 156 -10.64 17.36 -2.55
C PHE A 156 -10.68 18.11 -1.22
N LEU A 157 -10.89 19.43 -1.28
CA LEU A 157 -11.05 20.26 -0.09
C LEU A 157 -12.29 19.83 0.71
N THR A 158 -13.40 19.59 0.03
CA THR A 158 -14.68 19.26 0.67
C THR A 158 -14.69 17.84 1.25
N ASP A 159 -14.21 16.86 0.48
CA ASP A 159 -14.35 15.45 0.81
C ASP A 159 -13.24 14.95 1.73
N THR A 160 -12.02 15.47 1.60
CA THR A 160 -10.85 14.99 2.35
C THR A 160 -10.41 15.96 3.43
N ILE A 161 -10.14 17.22 3.07
CA ILE A 161 -9.49 18.18 3.96
C ILE A 161 -10.46 18.70 5.02
N ASN A 162 -11.67 19.09 4.63
CA ASN A 162 -12.63 19.72 5.51
C ASN A 162 -13.02 18.83 6.71
N PRO A 163 -13.24 17.50 6.56
CA PRO A 163 -13.43 16.62 7.70
C PRO A 163 -12.22 16.57 8.66
N LEU A 164 -10.99 16.69 8.17
CA LEU A 164 -9.78 16.72 9.01
C LEU A 164 -9.67 18.04 9.76
N ILE A 165 -9.90 19.16 9.07
CA ILE A 165 -9.94 20.49 9.67
C ILE A 165 -11.00 20.53 10.77
N HIS A 166 -12.21 20.06 10.51
CA HIS A 166 -13.27 20.05 11.52
C HIS A 166 -12.92 19.23 12.77
N LYS A 167 -12.19 18.11 12.63
CA LYS A 167 -11.71 17.36 13.80
C LYS A 167 -10.75 18.20 14.65
N LEU A 168 -9.81 18.90 14.01
CA LEU A 168 -8.88 19.80 14.68
C LEU A 168 -9.60 20.97 15.34
N GLU A 169 -10.48 21.65 14.60
CA GLU A 169 -11.29 22.76 15.11
C GLU A 169 -12.12 22.36 16.31
N ASN A 170 -12.78 21.20 16.27
CA ASN A 170 -13.62 20.74 17.37
C ASN A 170 -12.80 20.49 18.64
N GLU A 171 -11.64 19.86 18.49
CA GLU A 171 -10.75 19.58 19.62
C GLU A 171 -10.13 20.87 20.19
N PHE A 172 -9.72 21.81 19.33
CA PHE A 172 -9.20 23.11 19.74
C PHE A 172 -10.28 23.97 20.39
N ASN A 173 -11.46 24.08 19.79
CA ASN A 173 -12.57 24.82 20.38
C ASN A 173 -13.00 24.25 21.74
N ARG A 174 -12.89 22.93 21.91
CA ARG A 174 -13.22 22.27 23.18
C ARG A 174 -12.20 22.56 24.29
N LYS A 175 -10.90 22.65 23.98
CA LYS A 175 -9.84 22.73 25.01
C LYS A 175 -9.21 24.11 25.18
N LEU A 176 -9.22 24.95 24.15
CA LEU A 176 -8.60 26.28 24.19
C LEU A 176 -9.47 27.32 24.88
N PHE A 177 -10.79 27.24 24.72
CA PHE A 177 -11.73 28.22 25.27
C PHE A 177 -12.39 27.73 26.57
N ARG A 178 -12.53 28.66 27.53
CA ARG A 178 -13.30 28.41 28.75
C ARG A 178 -14.78 28.23 28.40
N PRO A 179 -15.57 27.46 29.19
CA PRO A 179 -16.99 27.26 28.92
C PRO A 179 -17.79 28.55 28.71
N SER A 180 -17.42 29.64 29.38
CA SER A 180 -18.03 30.97 29.25
C SER A 180 -17.72 31.69 27.94
N GLU A 181 -16.62 31.35 27.26
CA GLU A 181 -16.15 32.02 26.04
C GLU A 181 -16.58 31.28 24.77
N ARG A 182 -17.03 30.03 24.89
CA ARG A 182 -17.42 29.18 23.75
C ARG A 182 -18.65 29.67 23.00
N SER A 183 -19.47 30.55 23.58
CA SER A 183 -20.62 31.12 22.89
C SER A 183 -20.25 32.32 22.00
N SER A 184 -19.14 33.00 22.30
CA SER A 184 -18.71 34.22 21.61
C SER A 184 -17.50 34.01 20.70
N LEU A 185 -16.61 33.08 21.04
CA LEU A 185 -15.37 32.79 20.31
C LEU A 185 -15.40 31.39 19.71
N ARG A 186 -15.05 31.31 18.43
CA ARG A 186 -14.87 30.04 17.71
C ARG A 186 -13.67 30.13 16.78
N LEU A 187 -12.75 29.19 16.93
CA LEU A 187 -11.65 28.99 16.00
C LEU A 187 -12.19 28.30 14.75
N ARG A 188 -11.90 28.89 13.59
CA ARG A 188 -12.06 28.28 12.27
C ARG A 188 -10.77 28.45 11.47
N TYR A 189 -10.42 27.44 10.70
CA TYR A 189 -9.34 27.54 9.72
C TYR A 189 -9.81 28.31 8.49
N ASP A 190 -8.93 29.13 7.94
CA ASP A 190 -9.15 29.77 6.64
C ASP A 190 -8.72 28.81 5.53
N THR A 191 -9.66 28.42 4.68
CA THR A 191 -9.41 27.53 3.54
C THR A 191 -9.44 28.27 2.20
N ASN A 192 -9.57 29.60 2.20
CA ASN A 192 -9.68 30.40 0.98
C ASN A 192 -8.40 30.35 0.14
N GLU A 193 -7.23 30.21 0.77
CA GLU A 193 -5.95 30.06 0.05
C GLU A 193 -5.86 28.75 -0.74
N LEU A 194 -6.60 27.71 -0.33
CA LEU A 194 -6.61 26.42 -1.03
C LEU A 194 -7.46 26.43 -2.31
N LEU A 195 -8.28 27.47 -2.50
CA LEU A 195 -9.14 27.67 -3.68
C LEU A 195 -8.58 28.72 -4.64
N ARG A 196 -7.40 29.28 -4.36
CA ARG A 196 -6.72 30.27 -5.18
C ARG A 196 -5.75 29.62 -6.17
#